data_AF-A0A942J549-F1
#
_entry.id   AF-A0A942J549-F1
#
_cell.length_a   1.000
_cell.length_b   1.000
_cell.length_c   1.000
_cell.angle_alpha   90.00
_cell.angle_beta   90.00
_cell.angle_gamma   90.00
#
_symmetry.space_group_name_H-M   'P 1'
#
loop_
_entity.id
_entity.type
_entity.pdbx_description
1 polymer ?
#
loop_
_entity_poly.entity_id
_entity_poly.type
_entity_poly.pdbx_seq_one_letter_code
_entity_poly.pdbx_strand_id
1 'polypeptide(L)'
;MAEHHLRRSLEALFDIGRHIIAKKGYGKPENYKQIIEKLGQHKVISPDFANKIQGMAGYRNRLGQEFCTAIARYFEIRQLKKPGKGLSDMVLY
;
A
#
# COMPACT_ATOMS: atom_id res chain seq x y z
N MET A 1 -7.17 -17.59 -5.70
CA MET A 1 -8.08 -16.84 -6.62
C MET A 1 -8.85 -15.74 -5.90
N ALA A 2 -9.62 -16.04 -4.86
CA ALA A 2 -10.40 -15.03 -4.11
C ALA A 2 -9.55 -13.87 -3.56
N GLU A 3 -8.39 -14.17 -2.97
CA GLU A 3 -7.47 -13.15 -2.45
C GLU A 3 -6.97 -12.18 -3.54
N HIS A 4 -6.63 -12.69 -4.72
CA HIS A 4 -6.21 -11.87 -5.85
C HIS A 4 -7.32 -10.92 -6.33
N HIS A 5 -8.56 -11.40 -6.40
CA HIS A 5 -9.71 -10.57 -6.77
C HIS A 5 -10.01 -9.50 -5.71
N LEU A 6 -9.92 -9.85 -4.42
CA LEU A 6 -10.09 -8.91 -3.32
C LEU A 6 -9.04 -7.80 -3.38
N ARG A 7 -7.76 -8.17 -3.56
CA ARG A 7 -6.67 -7.21 -3.68
C ARG A 7 -6.87 -6.26 -4.86
N ARG A 8 -7.22 -6.78 -6.03
CA ARG A 8 -7.42 -5.97 -7.24
C ARG A 8 -8.62 -5.01 -7.09
N SER A 9 -9.66 -5.45 -6.40
CA SER A 9 -10.82 -4.61 -6.08
C SER A 9 -10.44 -3.48 -5.12
N LEU A 10 -9.60 -3.76 -4.12
CA LEU A 10 -9.09 -2.74 -3.19
C LEU A 10 -8.16 -1.74 -3.89
N GLU A 11 -7.28 -2.20 -4.79
CA GLU A 11 -6.44 -1.30 -5.60
C GLU A 11 -7.30 -0.34 -6.43
N ALA A 12 -8.30 -0.87 -7.15
CA ALA A 12 -9.24 -0.05 -7.92
C ALA A 12 -10.00 0.95 -7.03
N LEU A 13 -10.48 0.51 -5.86
CA LEU A 13 -11.13 1.38 -4.87
C LEU A 13 -10.21 2.53 -4.45
N PHE A 14 -8.94 2.25 -4.16
CA PHE A 14 -8.01 3.28 -3.71
C PHE A 14 -7.61 4.25 -4.81
N ASP A 15 -7.48 3.78 -6.04
CA ASP A 15 -7.14 4.64 -7.19
C ASP A 15 -8.29 5.58 -7.54
N ILE A 16 -9.51 5.04 -7.63
CA ILE A 16 -10.73 5.84 -7.84
C ILE A 16 -10.91 6.81 -6.66
N GLY A 17 -10.74 6.33 -5.43
CA GLY A 17 -10.85 7.16 -4.23
C GLY A 17 -9.89 8.33 -4.22
N ARG A 18 -8.61 8.10 -4.54
CA ARG A 18 -7.60 9.16 -4.69
C ARG A 18 -7.99 10.16 -5.78
N HIS A 19 -8.46 9.67 -6.92
CA HIS A 19 -8.90 10.53 -8.01
C HIS A 19 -10.06 11.44 -7.61
N ILE A 20 -11.08 10.91 -6.92
CA ILE A 20 -12.21 11.68 -6.41
C ILE A 20 -11.75 12.73 -5.41
N ILE A 21 -10.93 12.33 -4.42
CA ILE A 21 -10.39 13.22 -3.39
C ILE A 21 -9.62 14.39 -4.03
N ALA A 22 -8.76 14.11 -5.01
CA ALA A 22 -8.00 15.13 -5.73
C ALA A 22 -8.92 16.08 -6.51
N LYS A 23 -9.88 15.53 -7.26
CA LYS A 23 -10.82 16.32 -8.07
C LYS A 23 -11.73 17.21 -7.24
N LYS A 24 -12.07 16.79 -6.02
CA LYS A 24 -12.95 17.52 -5.11
C LYS A 24 -12.22 18.40 -4.10
N GLY A 25 -10.89 18.34 -4.05
CA GLY A 25 -10.10 19.16 -3.13
C GLY A 25 -10.21 18.72 -1.66
N TYR A 26 -10.48 17.44 -1.37
CA TYR A 26 -10.65 16.94 0.01
C TYR A 26 -9.34 16.76 0.78
N GLY A 27 -8.26 17.41 0.33
CA GLY A 27 -6.91 17.26 0.89
C GLY A 27 -6.23 15.94 0.51
N LYS A 28 -4.90 15.91 0.54
CA LYS A 28 -4.11 14.74 0.13
C LYS A 28 -4.16 13.64 1.22
N PRO A 29 -4.58 12.40 0.89
CA PRO A 29 -4.50 11.29 1.82
C PRO A 29 -3.06 10.78 1.90
N GLU A 30 -2.58 10.49 3.12
CA GLU A 30 -1.24 9.98 3.39
C GLU A 30 -1.14 8.46 3.24
N ASN A 31 -2.27 7.76 3.42
CA ASN A 31 -2.34 6.32 3.35
C ASN A 31 -3.73 5.85 2.90
N TYR A 32 -3.87 4.54 2.65
CA TYR A 32 -5.11 3.95 2.17
C TYR A 32 -6.28 4.06 3.16
N LYS A 33 -5.99 4.07 4.47
CA LYS A 33 -7.02 4.24 5.50
C LYS A 33 -7.65 5.63 5.41
N GLN A 34 -6.81 6.67 5.24
CA GLN A 34 -7.28 8.04 5.05
C GLN A 34 -8.09 8.23 3.77
N ILE A 35 -7.86 7.43 2.72
CA ILE A 35 -8.73 7.45 1.52
C ILE A 35 -10.15 7.03 1.91
N ILE A 36 -10.31 5.88 2.59
CA ILE A 36 -11.62 5.37 3.02
C ILE A 36 -12.30 6.37 3.97
N GLU A 37 -11.55 6.92 4.93
CA GLU A 37 -12.06 7.94 5.86
C GLU A 37 -12.59 9.16 5.13
N LYS A 38 -11.80 9.74 4.21
CA LYS A 38 -12.22 10.93 3.45
C LYS A 38 -13.44 10.63 2.58
N LEU A 39 -13.51 9.47 1.94
CA LEU A 39 -14.67 9.08 1.15
C LEU A 39 -15.94 8.95 2.01
N GLY A 40 -15.83 8.43 3.23
CA GLY A 40 -16.93 8.36 4.19
C GLY A 40 -17.33 9.73 4.76
N GLN A 41 -16.35 10.53 5.18
CA GLN A 41 -16.54 11.88 5.72
C GLN A 41 -17.28 12.80 4.72
N HIS A 42 -16.90 12.72 3.44
CA HIS A 42 -17.53 13.49 2.37
C HIS A 42 -18.74 12.78 1.73
N LYS A 43 -19.23 11.69 2.32
CA LYS A 43 -20.42 10.94 1.88
C LYS A 43 -20.34 10.45 0.43
N VAL A 44 -19.14 10.25 -0.12
CA VAL A 44 -18.92 9.63 -1.43
C VAL A 44 -19.27 8.15 -1.37
N ILE A 45 -19.00 7.52 -0.23
CA ILE A 45 -19.54 6.22 0.16
C ILE A 45 -20.28 6.38 1.49
N SER A 46 -21.18 5.45 1.83
CA SER A 46 -21.88 5.56 3.11
C SER A 46 -20.88 5.46 4.28
N PRO A 47 -21.07 6.25 5.35
CA PRO A 47 -20.20 6.19 6.53
C PRO A 47 -20.13 4.79 7.15
N ASP A 48 -21.27 4.08 7.19
CA ASP A 48 -21.33 2.71 7.69
C ASP A 48 -20.48 1.75 6.85
N PHE A 49 -20.49 1.92 5.52
CA PHE A 49 -19.65 1.12 4.64
C PHE A 49 -18.18 1.46 4.82
N ALA A 50 -17.83 2.74 4.90
CA ALA A 50 -16.46 3.20 5.16
C ALA A 50 -15.88 2.60 6.45
N ASN A 51 -16.67 2.59 7.53
CA ASN A 51 -16.27 1.99 8.81
C ASN A 51 -16.06 0.48 8.69
N LYS A 52 -16.93 -0.24 7.97
CA LYS A 52 -16.80 -1.70 7.77
C LYS A 52 -15.51 -2.07 7.04
N ILE A 53 -15.11 -1.30 6.03
CA ILE A 53 -13.96 -1.64 5.18
C ILE A 53 -12.64 -0.99 5.62
N GLN A 54 -12.66 -0.16 6.67
CA GLN A 54 -11.48 0.57 7.14
C GLN A 54 -10.27 -0.35 7.42
N GLY A 55 -10.51 -1.55 7.96
CA GLY A 55 -9.47 -2.56 8.23
C GLY A 55 -8.85 -3.19 6.98
N MET A 56 -9.53 -3.13 5.83
CA MET A 56 -9.04 -3.69 4.57
C MET A 56 -7.89 -2.88 3.96
N ALA A 57 -7.73 -1.60 4.35
CA ALA A 57 -6.58 -0.79 3.98
C ALA A 57 -5.24 -1.42 4.39
N GLY A 58 -5.21 -2.14 5.52
CA GLY A 58 -4.03 -2.87 5.99
C GLY A 58 -3.77 -4.19 5.25
N TYR A 59 -4.78 -4.77 4.60
CA TYR A 59 -4.66 -6.04 3.88
C TYR A 59 -3.75 -5.92 2.65
N ARG A 60 -3.80 -4.76 1.96
CA ARG A 60 -2.87 -4.46 0.85
C ARG A 60 -1.42 -4.35 1.32
N ASN A 61 -1.17 -3.82 2.52
CA ASN A 61 0.19 -3.62 3.04
C ASN A 61 0.86 -4.91 3.51
N ARG A 62 0.10 -5.90 3.99
CA ARG A 62 0.66 -7.18 4.48
C ARG A 62 1.35 -7.98 3.38
N LEU A 63 0.72 -8.10 2.21
CA LEU A 63 1.32 -8.80 1.07
C LEU A 63 2.52 -8.06 0.47
N GLY A 64 2.47 -6.72 0.41
CA GLY A 64 3.62 -5.92 -0.04
C GLY A 64 4.82 -6.04 0.92
N GLN A 65 4.55 -6.06 2.23
CA GLN A 65 5.56 -6.27 3.26
C GLN A 65 6.23 -7.64 3.11
N GLU A 66 5.47 -8.70 2.86
CA GLU A 66 6.02 -10.05 2.63
C GLU A 66 6.97 -10.09 1.43
N PHE A 67 6.65 -9.43 0.32
CA PHE A 67 7.57 -9.32 -0.83
C PHE A 67 8.82 -8.49 -0.50
N CYS A 68 8.69 -7.35 0.17
CA CYS A 68 9.85 -6.57 0.62
C CYS A 68 10.73 -7.34 1.59
N THR A 69 10.13 -8.09 2.53
CA THR A 69 10.85 -8.95 3.47
C THR A 69 11.54 -10.11 2.74
N ALA A 70 10.89 -10.72 1.75
CA ALA A 70 11.50 -11.76 0.93
C ALA A 70 12.69 -11.23 0.11
N ILE A 71 12.56 -10.04 -0.47
CA ILE A 71 13.65 -9.36 -1.20
C ILE A 71 14.80 -8.99 -0.25
N ALA A 72 14.51 -8.39 0.91
CA ALA A 72 15.51 -8.05 1.92
C ALA A 72 16.29 -9.30 2.39
N ARG A 73 15.57 -10.40 2.68
CA ARG A 73 16.17 -11.69 3.05
C ARG A 73 17.00 -12.29 1.92
N TYR A 74 16.57 -12.16 0.67
CA TYR A 74 17.34 -12.59 -0.50
C TYR A 74 18.65 -11.80 -0.63
N PHE A 75 18.62 -10.47 -0.41
CA PHE A 75 19.82 -9.65 -0.40
C PHE A 75 20.78 -10.02 0.75
N GLU A 76 20.29 -10.25 1.97
CA GLU A 76 21.12 -10.70 3.11
C GLU A 76 21.83 -12.02 2.82
N ILE A 77 21.11 -13.04 2.34
CA ILE A 77 21.67 -14.35 2.01
C ILE A 77 22.72 -14.24 0.89
N ARG A 78 22.52 -13.32 -0.07
CA ARG A 78 23.45 -13.09 -1.18
C ARG A 78 24.69 -12.30 -0.75
N GLN A 79 24.60 -11.42 0.26
CA GLN A 79 25.76 -10.76 0.86
C GLN A 79 26.60 -11.69 1.73
N LEU A 80 25.98 -12.67 2.42
CA LEU A 80 26.69 -13.72 3.16
C LEU A 80 27.47 -14.71 2.27
N LYS A 81 27.23 -14.72 0.96
CA LYS A 81 27.92 -15.60 -0.02
C LYS A 81 29.02 -14.91 -0.84
N LYS A 82 29.31 -13.62 -0.64
CA LYS A 82 30.42 -12.95 -1.35
C LYS A 82 31.54 -12.56 -0.39
N PRO A 83 32.77 -13.09 -0.56
CA PRO A 83 33.93 -12.49 0.06
C PRO A 83 34.22 -11.15 -0.64
N GLY A 84 34.09 -10.05 0.11
CA GLY A 84 34.69 -8.75 -0.17
C GLY A 84 34.12 -7.95 -1.35
N LYS A 85 33.19 -7.03 -1.08
CA LYS A 85 33.16 -5.65 -1.66
C LYS A 85 32.43 -4.73 -0.68
N GLY A 86 33.08 -3.63 -0.29
CA GLY A 86 32.65 -2.72 0.77
C GLY A 86 31.56 -1.73 0.34
N LEU A 87 30.93 -1.12 1.35
CA LEU A 87 29.79 -0.19 1.28
C LEU A 87 30.00 1.11 0.48
N SER A 88 31.22 1.39 -0.02
CA SER A 88 31.54 2.62 -0.76
C SER A 88 30.89 2.69 -2.15
N ASP A 89 30.51 1.56 -2.73
CA ASP A 89 30.14 1.48 -4.15
C ASP A 89 28.61 1.58 -4.41
N MET A 90 27.79 1.75 -3.36
CA MET A 90 26.33 1.61 -3.45
C MET A 90 25.54 2.94 -3.37
N VAL A 91 26.21 4.09 -3.20
CA VAL A 91 25.55 5.41 -3.05
C VAL A 91 25.46 6.18 -4.39
N LEU A 92 25.91 5.60 -5.51
CA LEU A 92 26.06 6.31 -6.79
C LEU A 92 25.12 5.89 -7.92
N TYR A 93 24.02 5.17 -7.66
CA TYR A 93 22.99 4.89 -8.67
C TYR A 93 21.57 4.98 -8.11
#